data_AF-A0A946EVR9-F1
#
_entry.id   AF-A0A946EVR9-F1
#
_cell.length_a   1.000
_cell.length_b   1.000
_cell.length_c   1.000
_cell.angle_alpha   90.00
_cell.angle_beta   90.00
_cell.angle_gamma   90.00
#
_symmetry.space_group_name_H-M   'P 1'
#
loop_
_entity.id
_entity.type
_entity.pdbx_description
1 polymer ?
#
loop_
_entity_poly.entity_id
_entity_poly.type
_entity_poly.pdbx_seq_one_letter_code
_entity_poly.pdbx_strand_id
1 'polypeptide(L)' 'MDEKVFQTIKDLISPKTGIQVKDESENELAQEISVRMKYLKLFHPFEYQQILKANGVTSEI' A
#
# COMPACT_ATOMS: atom_id res chain seq x y z
N MET A 1 -1.03 12.27 -2.68
CA MET A 1 -1.70 10.96 -2.77
C MET A 1 -3.13 11.16 -2.30
N ASP A 2 -4.10 10.42 -2.86
CA ASP A 2 -5.49 10.46 -2.37
C ASP A 2 -5.60 9.71 -1.02
N GLU A 3 -6.27 10.31 -0.04
CA GLU A 3 -6.38 9.80 1.33
C GLU A 3 -7.10 8.45 1.39
N LYS A 4 -8.14 8.23 0.58
CA LYS A 4 -8.86 6.94 0.53
C LYS A 4 -8.00 5.84 -0.07
N VAL A 5 -7.21 6.16 -1.10
CA VAL A 5 -6.27 5.22 -1.70
C VAL A 5 -5.18 4.85 -0.70
N PHE A 6 -4.63 5.82 0.02
CA PHE A 6 -3.63 5.59 1.06
C PHE A 6 -4.17 4.71 2.19
N GLN A 7 -5.36 5.02 2.72
CA GLN A 7 -6.01 4.19 3.74
C GLN A 7 -6.22 2.76 3.26
N THR A 8 -6.67 2.57 2.02
CA THR A 8 -6.84 1.22 1.47
C THR A 8 -5.51 0.47 1.36
N ILE A 9 -4.42 1.16 0.98
CA ILE A 9 -3.09 0.54 0.94
C ILE A 9 -2.64 0.14 2.36
N LYS A 10 -2.84 1.01 3.36
CA LYS A 10 -2.57 0.74 4.79
C LYS A 10 -3.32 -0.50 5.28
N ASP A 11 -4.60 -0.62 4.94
CA ASP A 11 -5.43 -1.78 5.29
C ASP A 11 -4.95 -3.06 4.60
N LEU A 12 -4.42 -2.99 3.36
CA LEU A 12 -3.92 -4.14 2.61
C LEU A 12 -2.57 -4.66 3.12
N ILE A 13 -1.71 -3.81 3.69
CA ILE A 13 -0.37 -4.18 4.15
C ILE A 13 -0.31 -4.56 5.64
N SER A 14 -1.17 -3.97 6.47
CA SER A 14 -1.24 -4.20 7.92
C SER A 14 -1.35 -5.69 8.29
N PRO A 15 -2.31 -6.47 7.74
CA PRO A 15 -2.45 -7.89 8.09
C PRO A 15 -1.28 -8.76 7.57
N LYS A 16 -0.61 -8.35 6.49
CA LYS A 16 0.51 -9.11 5.90
C LYS A 16 1.83 -8.94 6.62
N THR A 17 2.02 -7.77 7.24
CA THR A 17 3.27 -7.41 7.92
C THR A 17 3.17 -7.59 9.43
N GLY A 18 1.96 -7.68 9.99
CA GLY A 18 1.72 -7.64 11.43
C GLY A 18 2.03 -6.27 12.04
N ILE A 19 2.30 -5.25 11.20
CA ILE A 19 2.67 -3.90 11.63
C ILE A 19 1.40 -3.07 11.72
N GLN A 20 1.07 -2.63 12.93
CA GLN A 20 0.11 -1.55 13.12
C GLN A 20 0.81 -0.24 12.77
N VAL A 21 0.47 0.33 11.61
CA VAL A 21 0.94 1.65 11.18
C VAL A 21 0.28 2.68 12.08
N LYS A 22 1.04 3.17 13.06
CA LYS A 22 0.67 4.31 13.90
C LYS A 22 0.68 5.60 13.09
N ASP A 23 -0.06 6.61 13.55
CA ASP A 23 -0.17 7.91 12.86
C ASP A 23 1.19 8.58 12.61
N GLU A 24 2.14 8.40 13.53
CA GLU A 24 3.53 8.90 13.41
C GLU A 24 4.32 8.26 12.25
N SER A 25 3.93 7.07 11.80
CA SER A 25 4.60 6.31 10.73
C SER A 25 3.91 6.45 9.38
N GLU A 26 2.80 7.20 9.27
CA GLU A 26 2.09 7.36 7.99
C GLU A 26 2.93 8.08 6.94
N ASN A 27 3.74 9.05 7.36
CA ASN A 27 4.60 9.79 6.45
C ASN A 27 5.72 8.89 5.87
N GLU A 28 6.32 8.04 6.71
CA GLU A 28 7.32 7.05 6.30
C GLU A 28 6.71 6.02 5.35
N LEU A 29 5.50 5.54 5.66
CA LEU A 29 4.77 4.63 4.79
C LEU A 29 4.45 5.28 3.43
N ALA A 30 4.01 6.53 3.40
CA ALA A 30 3.73 7.25 2.16
C ALA A 30 4.98 7.42 1.31
N GLN A 31 6.14 7.69 1.93
CA GLN A 31 7.43 7.72 1.25
C GLN A 31 7.81 6.35 0.69
N GLU A 32 7.66 5.28 1.46
CA GLU A 32 7.97 3.93 1.03
C GLU A 32 7.09 3.49 -0.15
N ILE A 33 5.79 3.78 -0.10
CA ILE A 33 4.86 3.55 -1.22
C ILE A 33 5.34 4.29 -2.46
N SER A 34 5.75 5.56 -2.31
CA SER A 34 6.23 6.38 -3.43
C SER A 34 7.51 5.81 -4.06
N VAL A 35 8.44 5.30 -3.24
CA VAL A 35 9.66 4.63 -3.72
C VAL A 35 9.31 3.34 -4.49
N ARG A 36 8.41 2.52 -3.95
CA ARG A 36 7.95 1.28 -4.58
C ARG A 36 7.22 1.54 -5.90
N MET A 37 6.38 2.58 -5.96
CA MET A 37 5.74 3.03 -7.20
C MET A 37 6.76 3.41 -8.26
N LYS A 38 7.80 4.17 -7.89
CA LYS A 38 8.87 4.54 -8.81
C LYS A 38 9.63 3.32 -9.35
N TYR A 39 9.92 2.34 -8.49
CA TYR A 39 10.55 1.09 -8.91
C TYR A 39 9.69 0.29 -9.89
N LEU A 40 8.38 0.22 -9.63
CA LEU A 40 7.40 -0.47 -10.48
C LEU A 40 6.95 0.34 -11.71
N LYS A 41 7.49 1.56 -11.90
CA LYS A 41 7.09 2.50 -12.96
C LYS A 41 5.59 2.81 -12.97
N LEU A 42 5.00 2.95 -11.79
CA LEU A 42 3.59 3.33 -11.60
C LEU A 42 3.47 4.84 -11.51
N PHE A 43 2.48 5.41 -12.17
CA PHE A 43 2.25 6.85 -12.24
C PHE A 43 1.11 7.30 -11.32
N HIS A 44 0.21 6.38 -10.97
CA HIS A 44 -0.91 6.63 -10.08
C HIS A 44 -0.91 5.68 -8.86
N PRO A 45 -1.14 6.20 -7.64
CA PRO A 45 -1.25 5.38 -6.43
C PRO A 45 -2.32 4.29 -6.51
N PHE A 46 -3.35 4.51 -7.32
CA PHE A 46 -4.39 3.53 -7.60
C PHE A 46 -3.85 2.27 -8.27
N GLU A 47 -2.86 2.39 -9.17
CA GLU A 47 -2.23 1.22 -9.81
C GLU A 47 -1.52 0.35 -8.77
N TYR A 48 -0.83 0.97 -7.82
CA TYR A 48 -0.18 0.28 -6.72
C TYR A 48 -1.19 -0.42 -5.81
N GLN A 49 -2.30 0.23 -5.49
CA GLN A 49 -3.41 -0.38 -4.75
C GLN A 49 -3.95 -1.63 -5.48
N GLN A 50 -4.15 -1.58 -6.80
CA GLN A 50 -4.63 -2.74 -7.57
C GLN A 50 -3.64 -3.90 -7.54
N ILE A 51 -2.35 -3.63 -7.66
CA ILE A 51 -1.30 -4.64 -7.54
C ILE A 51 -1.34 -5.28 -6.14
N LEU A 52 -1.46 -4.48 -5.08
CA LEU A 52 -1.56 -5.02 -3.72
C LEU A 52 -2.82 -5.87 -3.51
N LYS A 53 -3.96 -5.47 -4.07
CA LYS A 53 -5.19 -6.30 -4.08
C LYS A 53 -4.97 -7.61 -4.81
N ALA A 54 -4.42 -7.60 -6.02
CA ALA A 54 -4.14 -8.81 -6.79
C ALA A 54 -3.19 -9.77 -6.05
N ASN A 55 -2.16 -9.23 -5.39
CA ASN A 55 -1.24 -10.02 -4.56
C ASN A 55 -1.86 -10.45 -3.21
N GLY A 56 -3.00 -9.88 -2.80
CA GLY A 56 -3.77 -10.27 -1.62
C GLY A 56 -4.82 -11.35 -1.88
N VAL A 57 -5.17 -11.60 -3.14
CA VAL A 57 -6.20 -12.57 -3.57
C VAL A 57 -5.68 -14.02 -3.64
N THR A 58 -4.39 -14.28 -3.42
CA THR A 58 -3.81 -15.63 -3.36
C THR A 58 -3.94 -16.32 -1.99
N SER A 59 -5.09 -16.17 -1.31
CA SER A 59 -5.41 -16.97 -0.12
C SER A 59 -6.90 -17.32 -0.05
N GLU A 60 -7.43 -17.85 -1.15
CA GLU A 60 -8.53 -18.82 -1.13
C GLU A 60 -8.27 -19.87 -2.24
N ILE A 61 -7.53 -20.93 -1.90
CA ILE A 61 -7.56 -22.25 -2.55
C ILE A 61 -7.58 -23.30 -1.44
#